data_AF-A0A2V9FLV4-F1
#
_entry.id   AF-A0A2V9FLV4-F1
#
_cell.length_a   1.000
_cell.length_b   1.000
_cell.length_c   1.000
_cell.angle_alpha   90.00
_cell.angle_beta   90.00
_cell.angle_gamma   90.00
#
_symmetry.space_group_name_H-M   'P 1'
#
loop_
_entity.id
_entity.type
_entity.pdbx_description
1 polymer ?
#
loop_
_entity_poly.entity_id
_entity_poly.type
_entity_poly.pdbx_seq_one_letter_code
_entity_poly.pdbx_strand_id
1 'polypeptide(L)'
;MMNKTSAKMRNSKIAKRRNLGERTLNPTRREFLRTAASAGLALAGSPLAVWADHHGHPTPNSISYLDRRMYTHNMELLAHFMPGRVRNGKMQLMSVGNRRYMFQQGDVIDVSDVRKPQLFNKGGFEGGQVQVAYNKNLKKWILMTGAQTPITDSTPEAPMGKYDDPHLDDKRKNYKGLRGVRLYDVTDPSKIVKLSEFSTGATGQGTHRNYYDGGKYAYLDTAPDETFIHQPSYFRQLVNGNMIVDASDPSSAKEVSMWWVPGSRKGEEAEYNKWMWSKLVPPKVIADQTPFAGLHGPVYVPKKLEDGGNRGYGAFGC
;
A
#
# COMPACT_ATOMS: atom_id res chain seq x y z
N MET A 1 -27.52 77.27 -2.87
CA MET A 1 -28.22 77.37 -4.16
C MET A 1 -28.88 76.02 -4.41
N MET A 2 -30.17 75.83 -4.12
CA MET A 2 -31.31 76.02 -5.06
C MET A 2 -30.87 75.60 -6.47
N ASN A 3 -31.41 74.60 -7.16
CA ASN A 3 -32.79 74.18 -7.43
C ASN A 3 -32.58 73.21 -8.65
N LYS A 4 -33.40 72.26 -9.09
CA LYS A 4 -34.68 71.68 -8.70
C LYS A 4 -35.03 70.73 -9.87
N THR A 5 -35.63 69.57 -9.57
CA THR A 5 -36.70 68.89 -10.37
C THR A 5 -36.40 68.42 -11.80
N SER A 6 -36.98 67.34 -12.33
CA SER A 6 -38.22 66.57 -12.06
C SER A 6 -38.02 65.20 -12.72
N ALA A 7 -38.15 64.05 -12.05
CA ALA A 7 -39.36 63.37 -11.58
C ALA A 7 -40.35 62.95 -12.70
N LYS A 8 -40.62 61.64 -12.82
CA LYS A 8 -41.92 60.98 -12.54
C LYS A 8 -41.77 59.44 -12.65
N MET A 9 -41.88 58.73 -11.52
CA MET A 9 -43.07 58.02 -10.97
C MET A 9 -43.38 56.69 -11.70
N ARG A 10 -43.14 55.53 -11.07
CA ARG A 10 -43.89 54.83 -9.98
C ARG A 10 -45.21 54.20 -10.43
N ASN A 11 -45.27 52.86 -10.34
CA ASN A 11 -46.22 52.03 -9.58
C ASN A 11 -46.24 50.61 -10.18
N SER A 12 -46.50 49.50 -9.49
CA SER A 12 -46.62 49.11 -8.09
C SER A 12 -47.11 47.65 -8.07
N LYS A 13 -46.89 46.95 -6.96
CA LYS A 13 -47.67 45.82 -6.39
C LYS A 13 -47.17 44.37 -6.54
N ILE A 14 -46.66 43.89 -5.40
CA ILE A 14 -47.15 42.76 -4.57
C ILE A 14 -47.05 41.32 -5.14
N ALA A 15 -46.06 40.61 -4.58
CA ALA A 15 -46.06 39.28 -3.96
C ALA A 15 -46.63 38.05 -4.68
N LYS A 16 -45.77 37.03 -4.83
CA LYS A 16 -46.10 35.63 -4.51
C LYS A 16 -44.88 34.92 -3.92
N ARG A 17 -44.98 34.54 -2.63
CA ARG A 17 -44.17 33.48 -2.02
C ARG A 17 -44.48 32.16 -2.73
N ARG A 18 -43.47 31.40 -3.14
CA ARG A 18 -43.51 29.94 -3.27
C ARG A 18 -42.21 29.34 -2.75
N ASN A 19 -42.34 28.49 -1.74
CA ASN A 19 -41.34 27.52 -1.33
C ASN A 19 -41.09 26.52 -2.47
N LEU A 20 -39.82 26.22 -2.75
CA LEU A 20 -39.27 25.00 -3.33
C LEU A 20 -37.77 25.09 -3.01
N GLY A 21 -37.26 24.44 -1.96
CA GLY A 21 -36.98 23.01 -1.94
C GLY A 21 -35.50 22.80 -2.28
N GLU A 22 -34.75 22.21 -1.35
CA GLU A 22 -33.35 21.80 -1.53
C GLU A 22 -33.13 21.14 -2.89
N ARG A 23 -32.23 21.71 -3.69
CA ARG A 23 -31.55 20.99 -4.76
C ARG A 23 -30.05 21.14 -4.53
N THR A 24 -29.48 20.15 -3.86
CA THR A 24 -28.07 19.80 -4.02
C THR A 24 -27.86 19.49 -5.50
N LEU A 25 -27.26 20.44 -6.22
CA LEU A 25 -26.84 20.27 -7.60
C LEU A 25 -25.67 19.29 -7.62
N ASN A 26 -25.98 17.99 -7.68
CA ASN A 26 -24.98 17.01 -8.10
C ASN A 26 -24.58 17.35 -9.54
N PRO A 27 -23.28 17.52 -9.85
CA PRO A 27 -22.85 17.79 -11.21
C PRO A 27 -23.29 16.65 -12.12
N THR A 28 -23.81 17.00 -13.28
CA THR A 28 -24.18 16.03 -14.31
C THR A 28 -22.92 15.28 -14.78
N ARG A 29 -23.08 14.07 -15.31
CA ARG A 29 -21.98 13.28 -15.91
C ARG A 29 -21.14 14.11 -16.89
N ARG A 30 -21.77 15.02 -17.63
CA ARG A 30 -21.11 15.93 -18.58
C ARG A 30 -20.25 17.00 -17.87
N GLU A 31 -20.69 17.51 -16.73
CA GLU A 31 -19.92 18.46 -15.91
C GLU A 31 -18.75 17.77 -15.21
N PHE A 32 -18.95 16.56 -14.66
CA PHE A 32 -17.87 15.76 -14.09
C PHE A 32 -16.76 15.48 -15.12
N LEU A 33 -17.12 15.09 -16.35
CA LEU A 33 -16.16 14.83 -17.42
C LEU A 33 -15.41 16.10 -17.87
N ARG A 34 -16.06 17.27 -17.85
CA ARG A 34 -15.41 18.54 -18.17
C ARG A 34 -14.39 18.95 -17.12
N THR A 35 -14.72 18.81 -15.83
CA THR A 35 -13.82 19.15 -14.73
C THR A 35 -12.64 18.17 -14.62
N ALA A 36 -12.87 16.89 -14.92
CA ALA A 36 -11.80 15.89 -15.01
C ALA A 36 -10.86 16.15 -16.20
N ALA A 37 -11.40 16.58 -17.34
CA ALA A 37 -10.61 16.94 -18.52
C ALA A 37 -9.75 18.20 -18.30
N SER A 38 -10.26 19.21 -17.58
CA SER A 38 -9.51 20.43 -17.27
C SER A 38 -8.44 20.21 -16.19
N ALA A 39 -8.70 19.37 -15.19
CA ALA A 39 -7.65 18.94 -14.24
C ALA A 39 -6.53 18.14 -14.91
N GLY A 40 -6.87 17.30 -15.90
CA GLY A 40 -5.89 16.56 -16.71
C GLY A 40 -5.11 17.43 -17.72
N LEU A 41 -5.57 18.65 -18.02
CA LEU A 41 -4.86 19.61 -18.87
C LEU A 41 -3.81 20.41 -18.08
N ALA A 42 -4.06 20.71 -16.81
CA ALA A 42 -3.08 21.41 -15.96
C ALA A 42 -1.83 20.54 -15.66
N LEU A 43 -1.95 19.21 -15.75
CA LEU A 43 -0.84 18.28 -15.58
C LEU A 43 -0.08 17.98 -16.89
N ALA A 44 -0.61 18.40 -18.05
CA ALA A 44 -0.02 18.09 -19.36
C ALA A 44 1.16 19.01 -19.74
N GLY A 45 1.45 20.05 -18.94
CA GLY A 45 2.51 21.02 -19.20
C GLY A 45 3.78 20.84 -18.37
N SER A 46 3.80 19.93 -17.39
CA SER A 46 5.01 19.62 -16.65
C SER A 46 5.68 18.40 -17.29
N PRO A 47 6.98 18.44 -17.60
CA PRO A 47 7.73 17.27 -18.02
C PRO A 47 7.90 16.38 -16.79
N LEU A 48 6.83 15.72 -16.37
CA LEU A 48 6.92 14.59 -15.47
C LEU A 48 7.53 13.48 -16.31
N ALA A 49 8.86 13.44 -16.28
CA ALA A 49 9.61 12.26 -16.66
C ALA A 49 8.85 11.04 -16.11
N VAL A 50 8.50 10.16 -17.02
CA VAL A 50 7.69 8.96 -16.75
C VAL A 50 8.64 7.97 -16.08
N TRP A 51 8.79 8.07 -14.76
CA TRP A 51 9.55 7.11 -13.97
C TRP A 51 8.62 5.96 -13.58
N ALA A 52 8.38 5.04 -14.51
CA ALA A 52 8.06 3.66 -14.14
C ALA A 52 9.40 2.99 -13.81
N ASP A 53 9.51 2.45 -12.60
CA ASP A 53 10.71 1.92 -11.93
C ASP A 53 12.05 2.24 -12.63
N HIS A 54 12.58 3.45 -12.36
CA HIS A 54 13.89 4.04 -12.73
C HIS A 54 14.63 3.66 -14.03
N HIS A 55 13.97 3.01 -14.99
CA HIS A 55 14.53 2.60 -16.26
C HIS A 55 13.66 3.14 -17.39
N GLY A 56 14.09 4.28 -17.95
CA GLY A 56 13.48 4.87 -19.12
C GLY A 56 13.82 4.09 -20.39
N HIS A 57 13.24 2.91 -20.57
CA HIS A 57 13.24 2.24 -21.86
C HIS A 57 11.79 1.98 -22.29
N PRO A 58 11.15 2.97 -22.95
CA PRO A 58 9.91 2.68 -23.67
C PRO A 58 10.15 1.47 -24.58
N THR A 59 9.36 0.42 -24.38
CA THR A 59 9.31 -0.71 -25.30
C THR A 59 8.84 -0.21 -26.68
N PRO A 60 9.08 -0.92 -27.80
CA PRO A 60 8.53 -0.53 -29.10
C PRO A 60 7.00 -0.35 -29.13
N ASN A 61 6.29 -0.94 -28.16
CA ASN A 61 4.84 -0.82 -28.00
C ASN A 61 4.41 0.26 -27.00
N SER A 62 5.36 0.93 -26.35
CA SER A 62 5.06 2.02 -25.42
C SER A 62 4.48 3.20 -26.19
N ILE A 63 3.29 3.63 -25.78
CA ILE A 63 2.65 4.81 -26.33
C ILE A 63 3.43 6.07 -25.94
N SER A 64 3.67 6.95 -26.91
CA SER A 64 4.36 8.24 -26.70
C SER A 64 3.44 9.34 -26.14
N TYR A 65 2.20 9.00 -25.83
CA TYR A 65 1.19 9.90 -25.30
C TYR A 65 0.48 9.26 -24.11
N LEU A 66 -0.04 10.10 -23.21
CA LEU A 66 -0.92 9.63 -22.14
C LEU A 66 -2.22 9.12 -22.76
N ASP A 67 -2.49 7.82 -22.68
CA ASP A 67 -3.77 7.28 -23.15
C ASP A 67 -4.91 7.82 -22.28
N ARG A 68 -5.81 8.59 -22.90
CA ARG A 68 -6.99 9.16 -22.23
C ARG A 68 -8.17 8.21 -22.22
N ARG A 69 -8.08 7.03 -22.85
CA ARG A 69 -9.13 6.03 -22.84
C ARG A 69 -9.19 5.41 -21.44
N MET A 70 -10.34 5.52 -20.80
CA MET A 70 -10.65 4.70 -19.64
C MET A 70 -10.89 3.27 -20.12
N TYR A 71 -9.94 2.38 -19.85
CA TYR A 71 -10.07 0.94 -20.11
C TYR A 71 -11.01 0.30 -19.09
N THR A 72 -12.30 0.66 -19.12
CA THR A 72 -13.33 0.02 -18.31
C THR A 72 -14.10 -0.98 -19.18
N HIS A 73 -13.92 -2.27 -18.90
CA HIS A 73 -14.73 -3.35 -19.47
C HIS A 73 -15.46 -4.04 -18.32
N ASN A 74 -16.79 -4.13 -18.39
CA ASN A 74 -17.64 -4.70 -17.32
C ASN A 74 -17.39 -4.08 -15.92
N MET A 75 -17.03 -2.81 -15.87
CA MET A 75 -16.80 -2.06 -14.63
C MET A 75 -17.48 -0.70 -14.70
N GLU A 76 -18.01 -0.24 -13.56
CA GLU A 76 -18.52 1.10 -13.35
C GLU A 76 -17.66 1.81 -12.29
N LEU A 77 -17.17 3.01 -12.61
CA LEU A 77 -16.49 3.86 -11.62
C LEU A 77 -17.56 4.59 -10.79
N LEU A 78 -17.76 4.16 -9.54
CA LEU A 78 -18.76 4.74 -8.65
C LEU A 78 -18.31 6.04 -7.97
N ALA A 79 -17.03 6.11 -7.59
CA ALA A 79 -16.43 7.28 -6.96
C ALA A 79 -14.91 7.26 -7.14
N HIS A 80 -14.31 8.44 -7.00
CA HIS A 80 -12.86 8.62 -6.91
C HIS A 80 -12.55 9.42 -5.65
N PHE A 81 -11.71 8.88 -4.78
CA PHE A 81 -11.37 9.49 -3.50
C PHE A 81 -9.89 9.90 -3.44
N MET A 82 -9.62 11.19 -3.61
CA MET A 82 -8.28 11.79 -3.48
C MET A 82 -8.35 13.06 -2.62
N PRO A 83 -8.20 12.96 -1.28
CA PRO A 83 -8.21 14.10 -0.39
C PRO A 83 -6.90 14.91 -0.51
N GLY A 84 -6.70 15.58 -1.65
CA GLY A 84 -5.62 16.54 -1.90
C GLY A 84 -4.23 15.96 -2.15
N ARG A 85 -4.06 14.64 -2.21
CA ARG A 85 -2.78 13.97 -2.52
C ARG A 85 -2.99 12.61 -3.17
N VAL A 86 -1.99 12.16 -3.95
CA VAL A 86 -1.92 10.78 -4.45
C VAL A 86 -1.92 9.81 -3.28
N ARG A 87 -2.78 8.79 -3.35
CA ARG A 87 -2.85 7.72 -2.37
C ARG A 87 -2.30 6.45 -3.01
N ASN A 88 -1.12 6.04 -2.55
CA ASN A 88 -0.49 4.78 -2.95
C ASN A 88 -0.64 3.74 -1.83
N GLY A 89 -0.11 2.54 -2.01
CA GLY A 89 0.03 1.57 -0.93
C GLY A 89 -1.19 0.68 -0.70
N LYS A 90 -1.03 -0.25 0.25
CA LYS A 90 -1.98 -1.34 0.47
C LYS A 90 -3.23 -0.82 1.17
N MET A 91 -4.33 -1.51 0.94
CA MET A 91 -5.64 -1.18 1.49
C MET A 91 -6.23 -2.41 2.18
N GLN A 92 -6.98 -2.19 3.26
CA GLN A 92 -7.74 -3.26 3.88
C GLN A 92 -9.10 -2.76 4.38
N LEU A 93 -10.12 -3.57 4.18
CA LEU A 93 -11.50 -3.26 4.55
C LEU A 93 -11.85 -3.83 5.93
N MET A 94 -12.51 -3.02 6.74
CA MET A 94 -13.11 -3.39 8.02
C MET A 94 -14.63 -3.20 7.95
N SER A 95 -15.38 -4.18 8.46
CA SER A 95 -16.85 -4.17 8.44
C SER A 95 -17.40 -4.24 9.86
N VAL A 96 -18.06 -3.18 10.33
CA VAL A 96 -18.66 -3.12 11.68
C VAL A 96 -20.12 -2.69 11.57
N GLY A 97 -21.04 -3.63 11.82
CA GLY A 97 -22.47 -3.41 11.59
C GLY A 97 -22.73 -2.91 10.17
N ASN A 98 -23.38 -1.75 10.05
CA ASN A 98 -23.68 -1.09 8.76
C ASN A 98 -22.53 -0.21 8.25
N ARG A 99 -21.42 -0.12 8.98
CA ARG A 99 -20.29 0.73 8.64
C ARG A 99 -19.21 -0.06 7.90
N ARG A 100 -18.55 0.59 6.95
CA ARG A 100 -17.40 0.05 6.22
C ARG A 100 -16.26 1.06 6.29
N TYR A 101 -15.10 0.62 6.72
CA TYR A 101 -13.91 1.46 6.84
C TYR A 101 -12.78 0.88 6.00
N MET A 102 -12.09 1.73 5.24
CA MET A 102 -10.89 1.39 4.50
C MET A 102 -9.66 1.97 5.21
N PHE A 103 -8.71 1.11 5.56
CA PHE A 103 -7.42 1.50 6.13
C PHE A 103 -6.40 1.64 5.00
N GLN A 104 -5.71 2.77 4.92
CA GLN A 104 -4.70 3.01 3.90
C GLN A 104 -3.74 4.14 4.34
N GLN A 105 -2.43 3.89 4.28
CA GLN A 105 -1.39 4.92 4.47
C GLN A 105 -1.57 5.78 5.73
N GLY A 106 -1.79 5.14 6.87
CA GLY A 106 -2.01 5.82 8.15
C GLY A 106 -3.39 6.45 8.35
N ASP A 107 -4.25 6.45 7.33
CA ASP A 107 -5.60 7.03 7.40
C ASP A 107 -6.70 5.95 7.41
N VAL A 108 -7.83 6.29 8.02
CA VAL A 108 -9.10 5.56 7.93
C VAL A 108 -10.07 6.37 7.09
N ILE A 109 -10.70 5.70 6.13
CA ILE A 109 -11.70 6.26 5.22
C ILE A 109 -13.03 5.56 5.49
N ASP A 110 -14.09 6.32 5.74
CA ASP A 110 -15.44 5.78 5.76
C ASP A 110 -15.91 5.56 4.32
N VAL A 111 -16.19 4.30 3.99
CA VAL A 111 -16.69 3.84 2.70
C VAL A 111 -18.06 3.15 2.85
N SER A 112 -18.80 3.47 3.91
CA SER A 112 -20.15 2.95 4.14
C SER A 112 -21.11 3.31 3.01
N ASP A 113 -20.96 4.52 2.45
CA ASP A 113 -21.50 4.88 1.14
C ASP A 113 -20.34 4.92 0.12
N VAL A 114 -20.25 3.88 -0.71
CA VAL A 114 -19.19 3.76 -1.73
C VAL A 114 -19.22 4.86 -2.79
N ARG A 115 -20.33 5.60 -2.93
CA ARG A 115 -20.45 6.76 -3.82
C ARG A 115 -19.96 8.05 -3.16
N LYS A 116 -19.82 8.06 -1.84
CA LYS A 116 -19.40 9.23 -1.04
C LYS A 116 -18.37 8.83 0.02
N PRO A 117 -17.19 8.33 -0.39
CA PRO A 117 -16.12 8.04 0.55
C PRO A 117 -15.66 9.31 1.27
N GLN A 118 -15.41 9.21 2.59
CA GLN A 118 -15.02 10.36 3.43
C GLN A 118 -13.81 10.02 4.28
N LEU A 119 -12.90 10.98 4.44
CA LEU A 119 -11.80 10.83 5.38
C LEU A 119 -12.38 10.80 6.80
N PHE A 120 -12.15 9.71 7.53
CA PHE A 120 -12.76 9.48 8.84
C PHE A 120 -11.78 9.71 9.99
N ASN A 121 -10.56 9.18 9.87
CA ASN A 121 -9.49 9.40 10.85
C ASN A 121 -8.17 9.58 10.12
N LYS A 122 -7.64 10.81 10.12
CA LYS A 122 -6.41 11.16 9.39
C LYS A 122 -5.20 10.92 10.29
N GLY A 123 -4.23 10.14 9.82
CA GLY A 123 -3.02 9.84 10.58
C GLY A 123 -3.27 9.05 11.87
N GLY A 124 -4.35 8.25 11.92
CA GLY A 124 -4.71 7.46 13.08
C GLY A 124 -3.75 6.30 13.38
N PHE A 125 -2.92 5.89 12.41
CA PHE A 125 -1.91 4.85 12.58
C PHE A 125 -0.67 5.11 11.72
N GLU A 126 0.38 4.32 11.91
CA GLU A 126 1.64 4.41 11.15
C GLU A 126 1.75 3.24 10.18
N GLY A 127 2.22 3.50 8.95
CA GLY A 127 2.53 2.46 7.96
C GLY A 127 1.54 2.36 6.80
N GLY A 128 2.04 1.84 5.68
CA GLY A 128 1.28 1.70 4.42
C GLY A 128 0.98 0.26 4.01
N GLN A 129 1.44 -0.71 4.78
CA GLN A 129 1.17 -2.12 4.56
C GLN A 129 0.21 -2.57 5.65
N VAL A 130 -1.03 -2.90 5.31
CA VAL A 130 -2.11 -3.03 6.29
C VAL A 130 -2.77 -4.41 6.23
N GLN A 131 -3.09 -4.96 7.39
CA GLN A 131 -3.97 -6.11 7.59
C GLN A 131 -4.86 -5.84 8.79
N VAL A 132 -6.17 -6.00 8.64
CA VAL A 132 -7.16 -5.71 9.67
C VAL A 132 -8.06 -6.92 9.80
N ALA A 133 -8.19 -7.43 11.00
CA ALA A 133 -9.04 -8.58 11.26
C ALA A 133 -9.64 -8.54 12.67
N TYR A 134 -10.81 -9.13 12.82
CA TYR A 134 -11.46 -9.25 14.11
C TYR A 134 -10.95 -10.47 14.87
N ASN A 135 -10.37 -10.23 16.05
CA ASN A 135 -9.96 -11.29 16.96
C ASN A 135 -11.12 -11.62 17.90
N LYS A 136 -11.67 -12.83 17.76
CA LYS A 136 -12.85 -13.29 18.50
C LYS A 136 -12.57 -13.46 20.00
N ASN A 137 -11.38 -13.90 20.38
CA ASN A 137 -11.02 -14.15 21.78
C ASN A 137 -10.86 -12.84 22.54
N LEU A 138 -10.23 -11.86 21.90
CA LEU A 138 -10.01 -10.52 22.48
C LEU A 138 -11.24 -9.62 22.36
N LYS A 139 -12.20 -9.97 21.49
CA LYS A 139 -13.34 -9.14 21.09
C LYS A 139 -12.91 -7.76 20.57
N LYS A 140 -11.83 -7.75 19.78
CA LYS A 140 -11.19 -6.53 19.28
C LYS A 140 -10.91 -6.64 17.78
N TRP A 141 -10.97 -5.51 17.10
CA TRP A 141 -10.38 -5.39 15.78
C TRP A 141 -8.90 -5.07 15.93
N ILE A 142 -8.05 -5.86 15.30
CA ILE A 142 -6.61 -5.68 15.32
C ILE A 142 -6.14 -5.28 13.93
N LEU A 143 -5.42 -4.16 13.86
CA LEU A 143 -4.68 -3.74 12.68
C LEU A 143 -3.21 -4.11 12.89
N MET A 144 -2.65 -4.81 11.91
CA MET A 144 -1.22 -5.04 11.77
C MET A 144 -0.68 -4.18 10.63
N THR A 145 0.41 -3.47 10.90
CA THR A 145 1.13 -2.73 9.86
C THR A 145 2.57 -3.20 9.70
N GLY A 146 3.03 -3.29 8.46
CA GLY A 146 4.42 -3.64 8.14
C GLY A 146 5.38 -2.45 8.30
N ALA A 147 6.60 -2.77 8.72
CA ALA A 147 7.72 -1.86 8.87
C ALA A 147 8.96 -2.48 8.22
N GLN A 148 9.51 -1.79 7.23
CA GLN A 148 10.70 -2.21 6.52
C GLN A 148 11.70 -1.07 6.42
N THR A 149 12.94 -1.46 6.23
CA THR A 149 14.01 -0.59 5.75
C THR A 149 13.64 0.05 4.40
N PRO A 150 14.29 1.17 4.03
CA PRO A 150 14.19 1.72 2.68
C PRO A 150 14.55 0.66 1.63
N ILE A 151 13.74 0.57 0.57
CA ILE A 151 14.04 -0.29 -0.57
C ILE A 151 15.31 0.24 -1.25
N THR A 152 16.19 -0.66 -1.69
CA THR A 152 17.32 -0.34 -2.56
C THR A 152 16.83 -0.31 -4.00
N ASP A 153 17.32 0.61 -4.82
CA ASP A 153 16.87 0.77 -6.22
C ASP A 153 18.12 0.98 -7.09
N SER A 154 18.03 0.73 -8.39
CA SER A 154 19.05 1.15 -9.36
C SER A 154 19.11 2.67 -9.47
N THR A 155 20.21 3.18 -10.02
CA THR A 155 20.35 4.58 -10.40
C THR A 155 20.80 4.69 -11.86
N PRO A 156 20.74 5.87 -12.48
CA PRO A 156 21.33 6.06 -13.81
C PRO A 156 22.82 5.69 -13.88
N GLU A 157 23.56 5.89 -12.79
CA GLU A 157 24.99 5.57 -12.67
C GLU A 157 25.26 4.10 -12.31
N ALA A 158 24.28 3.43 -11.69
CA ALA A 158 24.30 2.02 -11.32
C ALA A 158 23.03 1.32 -11.85
N PRO A 159 22.88 1.19 -13.19
CA PRO A 159 21.68 0.63 -13.80
C PRO A 159 21.44 -0.83 -13.44
N MET A 160 22.47 -1.58 -13.04
CA MET A 160 22.38 -2.95 -12.53
C MET A 160 22.28 -3.00 -11.00
N GLY A 161 21.95 -1.88 -10.36
CA GLY A 161 21.76 -1.74 -8.92
C GLY A 161 22.94 -2.25 -8.11
N LYS A 162 22.69 -3.18 -7.19
CA LYS A 162 23.71 -3.72 -6.27
C LYS A 162 24.90 -4.40 -6.96
N TYR A 163 24.74 -4.78 -8.23
CA TYR A 163 25.80 -5.40 -9.02
C TYR A 163 26.81 -4.39 -9.56
N ASP A 164 26.38 -3.14 -9.77
CA ASP A 164 27.25 -2.03 -10.15
C ASP A 164 27.79 -1.31 -8.91
N ASP A 165 26.92 -1.06 -7.92
CA ASP A 165 27.29 -0.34 -6.70
C ASP A 165 26.70 -1.01 -5.43
N PRO A 166 27.52 -1.69 -4.61
CA PRO A 166 27.08 -2.28 -3.36
C PRO A 166 26.73 -1.24 -2.28
N HIS A 167 27.18 0.02 -2.40
CA HIS A 167 26.87 1.09 -1.44
C HIS A 167 25.41 1.56 -1.51
N LEU A 168 24.67 1.21 -2.57
CA LEU A 168 23.22 1.43 -2.62
C LEU A 168 22.47 0.76 -1.46
N ASP A 169 23.08 -0.25 -0.83
CA ASP A 169 22.57 -0.95 0.35
C ASP A 169 22.84 -0.22 1.68
N ASP A 170 23.69 0.81 1.70
CA ASP A 170 24.07 1.48 2.95
C ASP A 170 22.87 2.11 3.65
N LYS A 171 21.86 2.60 2.90
CA LYS A 171 20.61 3.12 3.48
C LYS A 171 19.83 2.06 4.27
N ARG A 172 19.85 0.81 3.82
CA ARG A 172 19.20 -0.32 4.52
C ARG A 172 19.99 -0.70 5.76
N LYS A 173 21.30 -0.88 5.61
CA LYS A 173 22.21 -1.27 6.70
C LYS A 173 22.24 -0.22 7.82
N ASN A 174 22.20 1.06 7.46
CA ASN A 174 22.25 2.17 8.41
C ASN A 174 20.88 2.54 8.99
N TYR A 175 19.77 1.98 8.50
CA TYR A 175 18.42 2.29 8.99
C TYR A 175 18.27 1.96 10.48
N LYS A 176 17.75 2.92 11.26
CA LYS A 176 17.57 2.82 12.72
C LYS A 176 16.12 2.66 13.18
N GLY A 177 15.17 2.69 12.25
CA GLY A 177 13.75 2.52 12.58
C GLY A 177 13.35 1.05 12.75
N LEU A 178 12.07 0.84 13.03
CA LEU A 178 11.49 -0.49 13.20
C LEU A 178 11.63 -1.35 11.93
N ARG A 179 12.09 -2.59 12.12
CA ARG A 179 12.06 -3.70 11.17
C ARG A 179 11.11 -4.75 11.71
N GLY A 180 9.93 -4.91 11.14
CA GLY A 180 8.93 -5.79 11.74
C GLY A 180 7.50 -5.35 11.51
N VAL A 181 6.66 -5.46 12.53
CA VAL A 181 5.26 -5.01 12.46
C VAL A 181 4.86 -4.17 13.67
N ARG A 182 3.84 -3.35 13.49
CA ARG A 182 3.13 -2.67 14.58
C ARG A 182 1.73 -3.25 14.70
N LEU A 183 1.27 -3.47 15.92
CA LEU A 183 -0.06 -3.99 16.22
C LEU A 183 -0.89 -2.89 16.91
N TYR A 184 -2.14 -2.71 16.46
CA TYR A 184 -3.05 -1.70 16.97
C TYR A 184 -4.41 -2.30 17.31
N ASP A 185 -5.05 -1.79 18.36
CA ASP A 185 -6.49 -1.92 18.57
C ASP A 185 -7.19 -0.84 17.76
N VAL A 186 -8.02 -1.28 16.82
CA VAL A 186 -8.82 -0.41 15.93
C VAL A 186 -10.31 -0.66 16.10
N THR A 187 -10.72 -1.23 17.24
CA THR A 187 -12.13 -1.50 17.55
C THR A 187 -12.97 -0.23 17.47
N ASP A 188 -12.41 0.89 17.94
CA ASP A 188 -12.88 2.23 17.63
C ASP A 188 -11.96 2.87 16.56
N PRO A 189 -12.36 2.92 15.28
CA PRO A 189 -11.54 3.47 14.21
C PRO A 189 -11.34 4.99 14.33
N SER A 190 -12.09 5.69 15.19
CA SER A 190 -11.86 7.12 15.48
C SER A 190 -10.78 7.32 16.55
N LYS A 191 -10.51 6.28 17.36
CA LYS A 191 -9.55 6.30 18.46
C LYS A 191 -8.69 5.04 18.45
N ILE A 192 -7.77 4.98 17.50
CA ILE A 192 -6.83 3.88 17.33
C ILE A 192 -5.79 3.90 18.46
N VAL A 193 -5.47 2.72 19.01
CA VAL A 193 -4.46 2.56 20.07
C VAL A 193 -3.36 1.62 19.59
N LYS A 194 -2.10 2.10 19.56
CA LYS A 194 -0.94 1.22 19.32
C LYS A 194 -0.74 0.32 20.53
N LEU A 195 -0.73 -0.99 20.31
CA LEU A 195 -0.57 -2.01 21.35
C LEU A 195 0.90 -2.38 21.53
N SER A 196 1.60 -2.65 20.44
CA SER A 196 3.01 -3.03 20.47
C SER A 196 3.70 -2.84 19.12
N GLU A 197 5.02 -2.98 19.15
CA GLU A 197 5.87 -3.18 17.99
C GLU A 197 6.60 -4.51 18.15
N PHE A 198 6.58 -5.34 17.11
CA PHE A 198 7.31 -6.59 17.05
C PHE A 198 8.46 -6.44 16.06
N SER A 199 9.70 -6.62 16.53
CA SER A 199 10.90 -6.55 15.70
C SER A 199 11.25 -7.93 15.12
N THR A 200 11.57 -7.99 13.84
CA THR A 200 12.08 -9.22 13.18
C THR A 200 13.59 -9.34 13.25
N GLY A 201 14.29 -8.41 13.90
CA GLY A 201 15.75 -8.39 14.00
C GLY A 201 16.36 -7.03 13.65
N ALA A 202 17.63 -6.85 14.01
CA ALA A 202 18.33 -5.57 13.87
C ALA A 202 18.94 -5.35 12.47
N THR A 203 19.29 -6.42 11.77
CA THR A 203 20.09 -6.36 10.54
C THR A 203 19.33 -6.83 9.29
N GLY A 204 18.18 -7.47 9.46
CA GLY A 204 17.29 -7.81 8.35
C GLY A 204 16.69 -6.60 7.62
N GLN A 205 15.76 -6.86 6.71
CA GLN A 205 15.10 -5.81 5.92
C GLN A 205 13.75 -5.36 6.49
N GLY A 206 13.30 -5.99 7.57
CA GLY A 206 11.96 -5.83 8.13
C GLY A 206 10.92 -6.59 7.31
N THR A 207 9.65 -6.25 7.49
CA THR A 207 8.56 -7.01 6.87
C THR A 207 8.00 -6.34 5.64
N HIS A 208 7.57 -7.18 4.71
CA HIS A 208 6.86 -6.76 3.52
C HIS A 208 5.39 -7.20 3.60
N ARG A 209 4.82 -7.94 2.63
CA ARG A 209 3.36 -8.19 2.63
C ARG A 209 3.03 -9.24 3.70
N ASN A 210 2.35 -8.85 4.79
CA ASN A 210 2.03 -9.73 5.90
C ASN A 210 0.57 -10.23 5.87
N TYR A 211 0.27 -11.31 6.60
CA TYR A 211 -1.08 -11.87 6.76
C TYR A 211 -1.43 -12.06 8.24
N TYR A 212 -2.63 -11.61 8.60
CA TYR A 212 -3.25 -11.84 9.89
C TYR A 212 -4.76 -11.85 9.70
N ASP A 213 -5.43 -12.84 10.26
CA ASP A 213 -6.86 -13.11 10.06
C ASP A 213 -7.67 -13.09 11.36
N GLY A 214 -7.11 -12.47 12.41
CA GLY A 214 -7.73 -12.39 13.72
C GLY A 214 -7.57 -13.66 14.55
N GLY A 215 -6.82 -14.65 14.06
CA GLY A 215 -6.45 -15.86 14.80
C GLY A 215 -5.32 -15.63 15.80
N LYS A 216 -4.71 -16.75 16.21
CA LYS A 216 -3.54 -16.74 17.10
C LYS A 216 -2.26 -16.31 16.39
N TYR A 217 -2.10 -16.64 15.10
CA TYR A 217 -0.82 -16.45 14.40
C TYR A 217 -0.89 -15.35 13.33
N ALA A 218 0.19 -14.59 13.23
CA ALA A 218 0.49 -13.72 12.09
C ALA A 218 1.65 -14.30 11.28
N TYR A 219 1.64 -14.05 9.98
CA TYR A 219 2.59 -14.60 9.01
C TYR A 219 3.28 -13.45 8.31
N LEU A 220 4.58 -13.34 8.53
CA LEU A 220 5.38 -12.19 8.14
C LEU A 220 6.33 -12.57 7.00
N ASP A 221 6.28 -11.77 5.95
CA ASP A 221 7.16 -11.82 4.78
C ASP A 221 8.44 -11.05 5.13
N THR A 222 9.49 -11.75 5.59
CA THR A 222 10.68 -11.10 6.17
C THR A 222 11.96 -11.90 5.96
N ALA A 223 13.08 -11.17 5.94
CA ALA A 223 14.40 -11.71 6.18
C ALA A 223 14.88 -11.14 7.53
N PRO A 224 15.07 -11.97 8.57
CA PRO A 224 15.35 -11.48 9.92
C PRO A 224 16.77 -10.93 10.08
N ASP A 225 17.72 -11.40 9.27
CA ASP A 225 19.13 -11.08 9.39
C ASP A 225 19.88 -11.11 8.04
N GLU A 226 21.16 -10.75 8.09
CA GLU A 226 22.09 -10.69 6.95
C GLU A 226 22.59 -12.07 6.49
N THR A 227 21.98 -13.17 6.95
CA THR A 227 22.30 -14.50 6.40
C THR A 227 21.47 -14.80 5.16
N PHE A 228 20.35 -14.13 4.91
CA PHE A 228 19.42 -14.41 3.80
C PHE A 228 19.85 -13.79 2.45
N ILE A 229 21.09 -14.02 2.03
CA ILE A 229 21.79 -13.20 1.03
C ILE A 229 21.59 -13.61 -0.44
N HIS A 230 21.01 -14.78 -0.73
CA HIS A 230 20.98 -15.33 -2.09
C HIS A 230 19.83 -14.77 -2.95
N GLN A 231 19.65 -13.45 -2.91
CA GLN A 231 18.66 -12.72 -3.70
C GLN A 231 19.25 -12.38 -5.08
N PRO A 232 18.73 -12.90 -6.21
CA PRO A 232 19.22 -12.54 -7.54
C PRO A 232 18.80 -11.14 -7.99
N SER A 233 17.72 -10.58 -7.45
CA SER A 233 17.21 -9.27 -7.84
C SER A 233 18.26 -8.16 -7.67
N TYR A 234 18.38 -7.29 -8.67
CA TYR A 234 19.33 -6.16 -8.67
C TYR A 234 19.05 -5.10 -7.59
N PHE A 235 17.79 -4.98 -7.16
CA PHE A 235 17.30 -3.95 -6.25
C PHE A 235 16.86 -4.49 -4.88
N ARG A 236 17.00 -5.80 -4.64
CA ARG A 236 16.74 -6.39 -3.33
C ARG A 236 17.95 -7.12 -2.82
N GLN A 237 18.13 -7.05 -1.50
CA GLN A 237 19.38 -7.46 -0.87
C GLN A 237 19.22 -8.82 -0.21
N LEU A 238 18.09 -9.02 0.49
CA LEU A 238 17.82 -10.27 1.18
C LEU A 238 16.61 -11.01 0.59
N VAL A 239 16.62 -12.33 0.75
CA VAL A 239 15.57 -13.28 0.41
C VAL A 239 14.60 -13.36 1.58
N ASN A 240 13.35 -12.92 1.39
CA ASN A 240 12.35 -13.08 2.44
C ASN A 240 11.88 -14.54 2.54
N GLY A 241 11.69 -14.98 3.78
CA GLY A 241 10.96 -16.20 4.11
C GLY A 241 9.70 -15.88 4.93
N ASN A 242 9.13 -16.91 5.55
CA ASN A 242 7.92 -16.82 6.36
C ASN A 242 8.25 -16.91 7.85
N MET A 243 8.17 -15.79 8.57
CA MET A 243 8.20 -15.79 10.02
C MET A 243 6.79 -15.91 10.57
N ILE A 244 6.55 -16.88 11.44
CA ILE A 244 5.29 -17.05 12.15
C ILE A 244 5.43 -16.41 13.54
N VAL A 245 4.48 -15.54 13.87
CA VAL A 245 4.43 -14.83 15.15
C VAL A 245 3.15 -15.18 15.88
N ASP A 246 3.25 -15.52 17.17
CA ASP A 246 2.11 -15.63 18.08
C ASP A 246 1.63 -14.23 18.44
N ALA A 247 0.40 -13.93 18.02
CA ALA A 247 -0.33 -12.68 18.25
C ALA A 247 -1.60 -12.92 19.08
N SER A 248 -1.64 -14.01 19.89
CA SER A 248 -2.72 -14.23 20.87
C SER A 248 -2.85 -13.08 21.87
N ASP A 249 -1.71 -12.53 22.29
CA ASP A 249 -1.60 -11.24 22.96
C ASP A 249 -0.88 -10.24 22.04
N PRO A 250 -1.61 -9.39 21.30
CA PRO A 250 -1.01 -8.41 20.41
C PRO A 250 -0.23 -7.29 21.13
N SER A 251 -0.27 -7.21 22.46
CA SER A 251 0.62 -6.31 23.23
C SER A 251 2.01 -6.92 23.50
N SER A 252 2.16 -8.23 23.29
CA SER A 252 3.38 -8.99 23.58
C SER A 252 3.58 -10.12 22.56
N ALA A 253 3.59 -9.78 21.27
CA ALA A 253 3.75 -10.74 20.19
C ALA A 253 5.14 -11.42 20.22
N LYS A 254 5.20 -12.70 19.85
CA LYS A 254 6.43 -13.51 19.97
C LYS A 254 6.70 -14.34 18.71
N GLU A 255 7.96 -14.44 18.32
CA GLU A 255 8.35 -15.36 17.26
C GLU A 255 8.05 -16.81 17.66
N VAL A 256 7.55 -17.58 16.70
CA VAL A 256 7.28 -19.02 16.84
C VAL A 256 8.24 -19.82 15.98
N SER A 257 8.41 -19.42 14.72
CA SER A 257 9.31 -20.09 13.78
C SER A 257 9.63 -19.21 12.59
N MET A 258 10.75 -19.51 11.93
CA MET A 258 11.18 -18.91 10.68
C MET A 258 11.37 -20.01 9.63
N TRP A 259 10.72 -19.87 8.47
CA TRP A 259 10.77 -20.83 7.36
C TRP A 259 11.33 -20.17 6.11
N TRP A 260 12.15 -20.90 5.36
CA TRP A 260 12.71 -20.44 4.09
C TRP A 260 12.90 -21.58 3.11
N VAL A 261 13.08 -21.23 1.82
CA VAL A 261 13.42 -22.21 0.79
C VAL A 261 14.91 -22.51 0.86
N PRO A 262 15.36 -23.78 0.87
CA PRO A 262 16.78 -24.12 0.89
C PRO A 262 17.54 -23.45 -0.26
N GLY A 263 18.67 -22.82 0.07
CA GLY A 263 19.44 -21.98 -0.84
C GLY A 263 19.24 -20.49 -0.60
N SER A 264 18.39 -20.08 0.34
CA SER A 264 18.17 -18.67 0.66
C SER A 264 19.30 -18.06 1.48
N ARG A 265 20.00 -18.88 2.29
CA ARG A 265 20.94 -18.39 3.31
C ARG A 265 22.40 -18.65 2.95
N LYS A 266 23.29 -17.85 3.56
CA LYS A 266 24.74 -18.06 3.56
C LYS A 266 25.06 -19.47 4.09
N GLY A 267 25.93 -20.19 3.41
CA GLY A 267 26.24 -21.59 3.72
C GLY A 267 25.32 -22.61 3.01
N GLU A 268 24.31 -22.16 2.26
CA GLU A 268 23.43 -23.01 1.45
C GLU A 268 23.75 -22.92 -0.06
N GLU A 269 24.99 -22.59 -0.44
CA GLU A 269 25.39 -22.34 -1.83
C GLU A 269 25.13 -23.55 -2.74
N ALA A 270 25.25 -24.77 -2.22
CA ALA A 270 24.94 -25.99 -2.96
C ALA A 270 23.45 -26.05 -3.37
N GLU A 271 22.53 -25.63 -2.49
CA GLU A 271 21.10 -25.57 -2.79
C GLU A 271 20.77 -24.37 -3.70
N TYR A 272 21.37 -23.20 -3.43
CA TYR A 272 21.21 -22.01 -4.27
C TYR A 272 21.61 -22.28 -5.72
N ASN A 273 22.71 -23.02 -5.93
CA ASN A 273 23.17 -23.35 -7.27
C ASN A 273 22.22 -24.24 -8.07
N LYS A 274 21.29 -24.94 -7.41
CA LYS A 274 20.22 -25.71 -8.07
C LYS A 274 19.08 -24.80 -8.56
N TRP A 275 18.94 -23.60 -8.01
CA TRP A 275 17.93 -22.66 -8.48
C TRP A 275 18.29 -22.21 -9.88
N MET A 276 17.38 -22.39 -10.84
CA MET A 276 17.54 -21.88 -12.21
C MET A 276 17.84 -20.37 -12.22
N TRP A 277 17.22 -19.64 -11.28
CA TRP A 277 17.37 -18.20 -11.08
C TRP A 277 18.76 -17.76 -10.63
N SER A 278 19.56 -18.65 -10.02
CA SER A 278 20.96 -18.34 -9.66
C SER A 278 21.83 -18.04 -10.87
N LYS A 279 21.37 -18.40 -12.08
CA LYS A 279 22.09 -18.17 -13.34
C LYS A 279 21.60 -16.93 -14.09
N LEU A 280 20.53 -16.29 -13.61
CA LEU A 280 19.91 -15.11 -14.21
C LEU A 280 20.32 -13.85 -13.43
N VAL A 281 21.63 -13.60 -13.37
CA VAL A 281 22.23 -12.43 -12.71
C VAL A 281 23.20 -11.74 -13.66
N PRO A 282 23.51 -10.45 -13.45
CA PRO A 282 24.47 -9.72 -14.28
C PRO A 282 25.86 -10.38 -14.30
N PRO A 283 26.60 -10.28 -15.41
CA PRO A 283 26.24 -9.62 -16.67
C PRO A 283 25.45 -10.51 -17.64
N LYS A 284 24.97 -11.71 -17.22
CA LYS A 284 24.29 -12.65 -18.12
C LYS A 284 22.92 -12.16 -18.58
N VAL A 285 22.28 -11.34 -17.76
CA VAL A 285 20.97 -10.73 -18.01
C VAL A 285 21.01 -9.26 -17.61
N ILE A 286 20.12 -8.45 -18.17
CA ILE A 286 19.94 -7.05 -17.77
C ILE A 286 19.20 -6.97 -16.42
N ALA A 287 19.19 -5.79 -15.78
CA ALA A 287 18.62 -5.58 -14.43
C ALA A 287 17.18 -6.12 -14.31
N ASP A 288 16.31 -5.72 -15.23
CA ASP A 288 14.88 -6.12 -15.26
C ASP A 288 14.65 -7.61 -15.53
N GLN A 289 15.68 -8.35 -15.91
CA GLN A 289 15.64 -9.80 -16.11
C GLN A 289 16.17 -10.57 -14.89
N THR A 290 16.64 -9.88 -13.85
CA THR A 290 17.02 -10.53 -12.60
C THR A 290 15.76 -10.94 -11.82
N PRO A 291 15.61 -12.22 -11.47
CA PRO A 291 14.43 -12.70 -10.78
C PRO A 291 14.45 -12.27 -9.31
N PHE A 292 13.27 -12.07 -8.75
CA PHE A 292 13.11 -11.94 -7.31
C PHE A 292 13.05 -13.34 -6.69
N ALA A 293 13.94 -13.66 -5.74
CA ALA A 293 13.84 -14.88 -4.94
C ALA A 293 13.31 -14.55 -3.54
N GLY A 294 12.44 -15.40 -3.00
CA GLY A 294 11.83 -15.18 -1.68
C GLY A 294 10.33 -14.89 -1.76
N LEU A 295 9.74 -14.74 -0.58
CA LEU A 295 8.37 -14.28 -0.47
C LEU A 295 8.24 -12.82 -0.95
N HIS A 296 7.16 -12.55 -1.68
CA HIS A 296 6.73 -11.21 -2.06
C HIS A 296 5.22 -11.05 -1.78
N GLY A 297 4.84 -11.40 -0.56
CA GLY A 297 3.51 -11.92 -0.25
C GLY A 297 3.59 -12.71 1.05
N PRO A 298 2.56 -12.69 1.90
CA PRO A 298 2.55 -13.56 3.06
C PRO A 298 2.27 -14.99 2.64
N VAL A 299 2.53 -15.93 3.55
CA VAL A 299 1.87 -17.23 3.50
C VAL A 299 0.43 -17.05 3.96
N TYR A 300 -0.53 -17.24 3.06
CA TYR A 300 -1.95 -17.24 3.38
C TYR A 300 -2.34 -18.58 3.97
N VAL A 301 -3.07 -18.55 5.08
CA VAL A 301 -3.55 -19.75 5.79
C VAL A 301 -5.07 -19.76 5.74
N PRO A 302 -5.68 -20.49 4.78
CA PRO A 302 -7.14 -20.44 4.56
C PRO A 302 -7.96 -21.03 5.71
N LYS A 303 -7.37 -21.98 6.44
CA LYS A 303 -7.93 -22.55 7.66
C LYS A 303 -6.91 -22.38 8.77
N LYS A 304 -7.28 -21.65 9.82
CA LYS A 304 -6.41 -21.35 10.97
C LYS A 304 -5.85 -22.62 11.59
N LEU A 305 -4.65 -22.53 12.15
CA LEU A 305 -4.07 -23.65 12.90
C LEU A 305 -4.95 -24.00 14.10
N GLU A 306 -5.50 -22.99 14.77
CA GLU A 306 -6.47 -23.14 15.88
C GLU A 306 -7.74 -23.93 15.49
N ASP A 307 -8.15 -23.87 14.22
CA ASP A 307 -9.32 -24.58 13.71
C ASP A 307 -8.96 -25.96 13.15
N GLY A 308 -7.73 -26.44 13.39
CA GLY A 308 -7.21 -27.69 12.84
C GLY A 308 -6.83 -27.59 11.36
N GLY A 309 -6.41 -26.41 10.89
CA GLY A 309 -5.73 -26.24 9.61
C GLY A 309 -4.26 -26.61 9.71
N ASN A 310 -3.67 -27.07 8.61
CA ASN A 310 -2.27 -27.53 8.56
C ASN A 310 -1.58 -27.16 7.24
N ARG A 311 -2.15 -26.23 6.48
CA ARG A 311 -1.64 -25.80 5.16
C ARG A 311 -1.65 -24.29 5.06
N GLY A 312 -0.54 -23.74 4.59
CA GLY A 312 -0.42 -22.37 4.14
C GLY A 312 0.11 -22.35 2.71
N TYR A 313 -0.23 -21.30 1.98
CA TYR A 313 0.16 -21.11 0.58
C TYR A 313 0.82 -19.74 0.43
N GLY A 314 2.03 -19.72 -0.11
CA GLY A 314 2.78 -18.50 -0.41
C GLY A 314 3.42 -18.60 -1.79
N ALA A 315 3.60 -17.46 -2.45
CA ALA A 315 4.37 -17.39 -3.68
C ALA A 315 5.86 -17.29 -3.35
N PHE A 316 6.69 -18.07 -4.03
CA PHE A 316 8.13 -17.91 -3.97
C PHE A 316 8.61 -17.40 -5.32
N GLY A 317 9.15 -16.18 -5.30
CA GLY A 317 9.67 -15.45 -6.44
C GLY A 317 8.63 -14.78 -7.33
N CYS A 318 9.12 -13.79 -8.10
CA CYS A 318 8.42 -13.06 -9.14
C CYS A 318 9.40 -12.48 -10.16
#